data_AF-A0A7S4V8P0-F1
#
_entry.id   AF-A0A7S4V8P0-F1
#
_cell.length_a   1.000
_cell.length_b   1.000
_cell.length_c   1.000
_cell.angle_alpha   90.00
_cell.angle_beta   90.00
_cell.angle_gamma   90.00
#
_symmetry.space_group_name_H-M   'P 1'
#
loop_
_entity.id
_entity.type
_entity.pdbx_description
1 polymer ?
#
loop_
_entity_poly.entity_id
_entity_poly.type
_entity_poly.pdbx_seq_one_letter_code
_entity_poly.pdbx_strand_id
1 'polypeptide(L)'
;GSSHLVQALGSASSPVMALRLATRRLFSKPVPLGLESKEVASYKASLKSFWGQVQGFSFGKYFEEKYFWEKANVGPFFIFLFFVPSLYRSAKDYYWTRQLKRLNTEEIVSDRYEWLRLNMLQDEVEAALLKKIPGGGFQPLELGPSSPP
;
A
#
# COMPACT_ATOMS: atom_id res chain seq x y z
N GLY A 1 15.04 24.04 -41.81
CA GLY A 1 15.57 23.08 -40.81
C GLY A 1 15.26 23.60 -39.43
N SER A 2 14.16 23.13 -38.85
CA SER A 2 13.76 23.19 -37.42
C SER A 2 12.34 22.62 -37.33
N SER A 3 11.99 22.14 -36.13
CA SER A 3 10.60 21.91 -35.68
C SER A 3 9.96 20.54 -35.94
N HIS A 4 10.54 19.42 -35.47
CA HIS A 4 9.75 18.16 -35.35
C HIS A 4 10.08 17.24 -34.15
N LEU A 5 10.84 17.67 -33.13
CA LEU A 5 11.19 16.82 -31.97
C LEU A 5 10.51 17.20 -30.64
N VAL A 6 9.28 17.72 -30.69
CA VAL A 6 8.45 17.94 -29.49
C VAL A 6 7.01 17.54 -29.78
N GLN A 7 6.73 16.24 -29.89
CA GLN A 7 5.35 15.73 -29.92
C GLN A 7 5.29 14.22 -29.66
N ALA A 8 5.53 13.81 -28.40
CA ALA A 8 5.19 12.45 -27.96
C ALA A 8 4.86 12.34 -26.45
N LEU A 9 4.52 13.45 -25.79
CA LEU A 9 3.88 13.42 -24.46
C LEU A 9 2.39 13.68 -24.64
N GLY A 10 1.70 12.70 -25.23
CA GLY A 10 0.28 12.73 -25.49
C GLY A 10 -0.42 11.54 -24.87
N SER A 11 -1.22 11.84 -23.85
CA SER A 11 -2.57 11.31 -23.70
C SER A 11 -2.79 9.89 -23.12
N ALA A 12 -3.66 9.87 -22.11
CA ALA A 12 -4.50 8.77 -21.65
C ALA A 12 -3.87 7.65 -20.81
N SER A 13 -3.69 7.90 -19.50
CA SER A 13 -3.74 6.82 -18.51
C SER A 13 -5.18 6.31 -18.39
N SER A 14 -5.53 5.33 -19.21
CA SER A 14 -6.82 4.65 -19.12
C SER A 14 -7.02 4.06 -17.71
N PRO A 15 -8.21 4.18 -17.08
CA PRO A 15 -8.48 3.60 -15.76
C PRO A 15 -8.25 2.08 -15.77
N VAL A 16 -8.42 1.42 -16.92
CA VAL A 16 -8.12 0.00 -17.11
C VAL A 16 -6.63 -0.30 -16.94
N MET A 17 -5.75 0.61 -17.35
CA MET A 17 -4.29 0.46 -17.25
C MET A 17 -3.78 0.70 -15.83
N ALA A 18 -4.34 1.69 -15.13
CA ALA A 18 -4.08 1.94 -13.71
C ALA A 18 -4.56 0.77 -12.84
N LEU A 19 -5.74 0.21 -13.15
CA LEU A 19 -6.31 -0.94 -12.46
C LEU A 19 -5.54 -2.23 -12.78
N ARG A 20 -5.02 -2.39 -14.00
CA ARG A 20 -4.08 -3.46 -14.38
C ARG A 20 -2.73 -3.33 -13.66
N LEU A 21 -2.22 -2.12 -13.45
CA LEU A 21 -0.98 -1.89 -12.70
C LEU A 21 -1.16 -2.12 -11.20
N ALA A 22 -2.28 -1.68 -10.62
CA ALA A 22 -2.61 -1.90 -9.21
C ALA A 22 -2.86 -3.39 -8.91
N THR A 23 -3.57 -4.10 -9.80
CA THR A 23 -3.73 -5.56 -9.68
C THR A 23 -2.41 -6.30 -9.86
N ARG A 24 -1.50 -5.84 -10.73
CA ARG A 24 -0.14 -6.39 -10.81
C ARG A 24 0.69 -6.17 -9.54
N ARG A 25 0.52 -5.06 -8.82
CA ARG A 25 1.24 -4.81 -7.54
C ARG A 25 0.64 -5.57 -6.35
N LEU A 26 -0.67 -5.84 -6.37
CA LEU A 26 -1.35 -6.59 -5.31
C LEU A 26 -1.34 -8.12 -5.54
N PHE A 27 -1.22 -8.56 -6.80
CA PHE A 27 -1.15 -9.96 -7.23
C PHE A 27 0.16 -10.31 -7.95
N SER A 28 1.23 -9.52 -7.76
CA SER A 28 2.59 -9.98 -8.04
C SER A 28 2.92 -11.07 -7.05
N LYS A 29 2.50 -12.30 -7.38
CA LYS A 29 2.98 -13.50 -6.72
C LYS A 29 4.51 -13.45 -6.76
N PRO A 30 5.23 -13.76 -5.67
CA PRO A 30 6.58 -14.27 -5.85
C PRO A 30 6.44 -15.43 -6.83
N VAL A 31 7.09 -15.34 -7.98
CA VAL A 31 7.27 -16.49 -8.87
C VAL A 31 7.92 -17.55 -7.99
N PRO A 32 7.25 -18.66 -7.66
CA PRO A 32 7.91 -19.72 -6.93
C PRO A 32 9.04 -20.21 -7.83
N LEU A 33 10.26 -20.00 -7.36
CA LEU A 33 11.48 -20.48 -7.99
C LEU A 33 11.30 -21.98 -8.24
N GLY A 34 11.06 -22.37 -9.49
CA GLY A 34 11.25 -23.73 -10.01
C GLY A 34 10.44 -24.89 -9.41
N LEU A 35 9.32 -24.69 -8.71
CA LEU A 35 8.48 -25.82 -8.24
C LEU A 35 7.34 -26.13 -9.20
N GLU A 36 7.69 -26.57 -10.41
CA GLU A 36 6.82 -27.47 -11.18
C GLU A 36 7.02 -28.90 -10.66
N SER A 37 6.06 -29.45 -9.91
CA SER A 37 5.94 -30.91 -9.79
C SER A 37 4.69 -31.29 -9.00
N LYS A 38 3.55 -31.46 -9.68
CA LYS A 38 2.37 -32.23 -9.25
C LYS A 38 1.57 -31.75 -8.01
N GLU A 39 2.21 -31.28 -6.94
CA GLU A 39 1.56 -30.86 -5.69
C GLU A 39 0.82 -29.53 -5.84
N VAL A 40 1.44 -28.52 -6.45
CA VAL A 40 0.76 -27.22 -6.70
C VAL A 40 -0.44 -27.41 -7.66
N ALA A 41 -0.36 -28.38 -8.57
CA ALA A 41 -1.44 -28.74 -9.46
C ALA A 41 -2.59 -29.46 -8.72
N SER A 42 -2.29 -30.33 -7.77
CA SER A 42 -3.30 -31.00 -6.93
C SER A 42 -4.00 -30.01 -6.00
N TYR A 43 -3.26 -29.10 -5.35
CA TYR A 43 -3.88 -28.04 -4.54
C TYR A 43 -4.79 -27.13 -5.36
N LYS A 44 -4.38 -26.76 -6.57
CA LYS A 44 -5.21 -25.96 -7.49
C LYS A 44 -6.45 -26.74 -7.95
N ALA A 45 -6.32 -28.04 -8.19
CA ALA A 45 -7.44 -28.91 -8.54
C ALA A 45 -8.42 -29.05 -7.36
N SER A 46 -7.93 -29.25 -6.13
CA SER A 46 -8.74 -29.32 -4.91
C SER A 46 -9.43 -27.99 -4.58
N LEU A 47 -8.76 -26.86 -4.81
CA LEU A 47 -9.37 -25.52 -4.70
C LEU A 47 -10.46 -25.31 -5.74
N LYS A 48 -10.24 -25.78 -6.98
CA LYS A 48 -11.23 -25.69 -8.05
C LYS A 48 -12.44 -26.58 -7.79
N SER A 49 -12.23 -27.81 -7.29
CA SER A 49 -13.31 -28.72 -6.91
C SER A 49 -14.09 -28.19 -5.70
N PHE A 50 -13.40 -27.64 -4.71
CA PHE A 50 -14.03 -26.96 -3.57
C PHE A 50 -14.86 -25.76 -4.01
N TRP A 51 -14.33 -24.92 -4.91
CA TRP A 51 -15.07 -23.77 -5.45
C TRP A 51 -16.30 -24.20 -6.26
N GLY A 52 -16.17 -25.26 -7.08
CA GLY A 52 -17.30 -25.85 -7.79
C GLY A 52 -18.37 -26.42 -6.85
N GLN A 53 -17.96 -27.04 -5.74
CA GLN A 53 -18.87 -27.56 -4.72
C GLN A 53 -19.58 -26.45 -3.94
N VAL A 54 -18.89 -25.32 -3.67
CA VAL A 54 -19.50 -24.13 -3.05
C VAL A 54 -20.50 -23.46 -3.99
N GLN A 55 -20.24 -23.43 -5.30
CA GLN A 55 -21.19 -22.87 -6.28
C GLN A 55 -22.48 -23.70 -6.41
N GLY A 56 -22.41 -25.01 -6.19
CA GLY A 56 -23.58 -25.89 -6.16
C GLY A 56 -24.33 -25.93 -4.82
N PHE A 57 -23.80 -25.25 -3.79
CA PHE A 57 -24.37 -25.29 -2.44
C PHE A 57 -25.52 -24.30 -2.29
N SER A 58 -26.71 -24.80 -1.97
CA SER A 58 -27.87 -23.98 -1.65
C SER A 58 -27.99 -23.81 -0.15
N PHE A 59 -27.64 -22.62 0.35
CA PHE A 59 -27.75 -22.26 1.77
C PHE A 59 -29.17 -22.41 2.31
N GLY A 60 -30.17 -22.03 1.53
CA GLY A 60 -31.59 -22.14 1.93
C GLY A 60 -31.99 -23.59 2.23
N LYS A 61 -31.63 -24.53 1.35
CA LYS A 61 -31.96 -25.95 1.51
C LYS A 61 -31.16 -26.63 2.64
N TYR A 62 -29.92 -26.21 2.88
CA TYR A 62 -29.09 -26.77 3.93
C TYR A 62 -29.61 -26.41 5.34
N PHE A 63 -30.12 -25.19 5.52
CA PHE A 63 -30.66 -24.70 6.79
C PHE A 63 -32.17 -24.91 6.97
N GLU A 64 -32.84 -25.64 6.07
CA GLU A 64 -34.21 -26.11 6.31
C GLU A 64 -34.22 -27.08 7.49
N GLU A 65 -35.08 -26.84 8.49
CA GLU A 65 -35.09 -27.58 9.77
C GLU A 65 -35.09 -29.12 9.58
N LYS A 66 -35.96 -29.63 8.71
CA LYS A 66 -36.05 -31.07 8.42
C LYS A 66 -34.76 -31.61 7.79
N TYR A 67 -34.14 -30.85 6.91
CA TYR A 67 -32.91 -31.29 6.24
C TYR A 67 -31.70 -31.17 7.16
N PHE A 68 -31.60 -30.07 7.91
CA PHE A 68 -30.51 -29.76 8.83
C PHE A 68 -30.40 -30.78 9.97
N TRP A 69 -31.53 -31.19 10.56
CA TRP A 69 -31.52 -32.10 11.71
C TRP A 69 -31.60 -33.59 11.34
N GLU A 70 -32.24 -33.97 10.22
CA GLU A 70 -32.43 -35.39 9.88
C GLU A 70 -31.42 -35.94 8.87
N LYS A 71 -30.92 -35.12 7.93
CA LYS A 71 -30.13 -35.59 6.77
C LYS A 71 -28.78 -34.90 6.57
N ALA A 72 -28.61 -33.67 7.06
CA ALA A 72 -27.38 -32.92 6.87
C ALA A 72 -26.28 -33.37 7.84
N ASN A 73 -25.04 -33.34 7.37
CA ASN A 73 -23.89 -33.45 8.26
C ASN A 73 -23.60 -32.07 8.89
N VAL A 74 -24.06 -31.86 10.12
CA VAL A 74 -23.90 -30.62 10.88
C VAL A 74 -22.56 -30.50 11.61
N GLY A 75 -21.80 -31.60 11.71
CA GLY A 75 -20.52 -31.63 12.43
C GLY A 75 -19.52 -30.56 11.97
N PRO A 76 -19.23 -30.45 10.65
CA PRO A 76 -18.34 -29.41 10.14
C PRO A 76 -18.83 -27.98 10.39
N PHE A 77 -20.14 -27.75 10.43
CA PHE A 77 -20.72 -26.44 10.72
C PHE A 77 -20.45 -26.02 12.17
N PHE A 78 -20.65 -26.91 13.14
CA PHE A 78 -20.35 -26.61 14.55
C PHE A 78 -18.86 -26.51 14.81
N ILE A 79 -18.03 -27.35 14.17
CA ILE A 79 -16.57 -27.20 14.23
C ILE A 79 -16.17 -25.82 13.71
N PHE A 80 -16.69 -25.41 12.55
CA PHE A 80 -16.46 -24.07 12.03
C PHE A 80 -16.91 -23.00 13.02
N LEU A 81 -18.09 -23.14 13.63
CA LEU A 81 -18.62 -22.20 14.64
C LEU A 81 -17.67 -22.03 15.84
N PHE A 82 -17.07 -23.12 16.33
CA PHE A 82 -16.05 -23.05 17.39
C PHE A 82 -14.74 -22.41 16.92
N PHE A 83 -14.38 -22.57 15.64
CA PHE A 83 -13.20 -21.94 15.05
C PHE A 83 -13.43 -20.49 14.61
N VAL A 84 -14.67 -20.00 14.51
CA VAL A 84 -15.01 -18.61 14.17
C VAL A 84 -14.17 -17.58 14.95
N PRO A 85 -14.04 -17.62 16.29
CA PRO A 85 -13.22 -16.65 17.01
C PRO A 85 -11.74 -16.66 16.58
N SER A 86 -11.17 -17.83 16.29
CA SER A 86 -9.78 -17.97 15.82
C SER A 86 -9.61 -17.43 14.40
N LEU A 87 -10.56 -17.75 13.51
CA LEU A 87 -10.53 -17.30 12.13
C LEU A 87 -10.75 -15.78 12.02
N TYR A 88 -11.67 -15.24 12.83
CA TYR A 88 -11.91 -13.81 12.95
C TYR A 88 -10.67 -13.07 13.45
N ARG A 89 -9.99 -13.60 14.48
CA ARG A 89 -8.73 -13.03 14.96
C ARG A 89 -7.66 -13.03 13.87
N SER A 90 -7.48 -14.14 13.17
CA SER A 90 -6.51 -14.27 12.08
C SER A 90 -6.79 -13.27 10.94
N ALA A 91 -8.05 -13.10 10.56
CA ALA A 91 -8.46 -12.14 9.53
C ALA A 91 -8.18 -10.69 9.97
N LYS A 92 -8.45 -10.35 11.24
CA LYS A 92 -8.11 -9.04 11.81
C LYS A 92 -6.62 -8.79 11.83
N ASP A 93 -5.82 -9.77 12.27
CA ASP A 93 -4.36 -9.64 12.34
C ASP A 93 -3.79 -9.40 10.93
N TYR A 94 -4.34 -10.08 9.92
CA TYR A 94 -3.98 -9.84 8.53
C TYR A 94 -4.36 -8.44 8.03
N TYR A 95 -5.56 -7.96 8.37
CA TYR A 95 -5.96 -6.59 8.04
C TYR A 95 -5.04 -5.57 8.71
N TRP A 96 -4.75 -5.76 10.00
CA TRP A 96 -3.93 -4.86 10.79
C TRP A 96 -2.48 -4.79 10.30
N THR A 97 -1.88 -5.92 9.94
CA THR A 97 -0.52 -5.94 9.36
C THR A 97 -0.44 -5.18 8.04
N ARG A 98 -1.48 -5.24 7.20
CA ARG A 98 -1.55 -4.43 5.97
C ARG A 98 -1.71 -2.95 6.26
N GLN A 99 -2.58 -2.60 7.21
CA GLN A 99 -2.80 -1.21 7.61
C GLN A 99 -1.55 -0.59 8.24
N LEU A 100 -0.88 -1.29 9.15
CA LEU A 100 0.35 -0.79 9.78
C LEU A 100 1.47 -0.54 8.76
N LYS A 101 1.61 -1.41 7.75
CA LYS A 101 2.58 -1.18 6.67
C LYS A 101 2.27 0.09 5.89
N ARG A 102 0.99 0.31 5.58
CA ARG A 102 0.54 1.52 4.89
C ARG A 102 0.74 2.77 5.75
N LEU A 103 0.35 2.70 7.02
CA LEU A 103 0.49 3.80 7.97
C LEU A 103 1.95 4.21 8.13
N ASN A 104 2.86 3.25 8.32
CA ASN A 104 4.29 3.51 8.42
C ASN A 104 4.84 4.22 7.16
N THR A 105 4.41 3.81 5.97
CA THR A 105 4.82 4.50 4.73
C THR A 105 4.27 5.92 4.64
N GLU A 106 3.03 6.14 5.09
CA GLU A 106 2.41 7.48 5.10
C GLU A 106 3.11 8.39 6.13
N GLU A 107 3.47 7.86 7.30
CA GLU A 107 4.19 8.59 8.35
C GLU A 107 5.59 9.04 7.89
N ILE A 108 6.38 8.13 7.32
CA ILE A 108 7.72 8.46 6.78
C ILE A 108 7.62 9.52 5.69
N VAL A 109 6.61 9.42 4.82
CA VAL A 109 6.41 10.40 3.74
C VAL A 109 5.99 11.74 4.33
N SER A 110 5.07 11.76 5.30
CA SER A 110 4.65 13.03 5.95
C SER A 110 5.78 13.74 6.67
N ASP A 111 6.66 12.99 7.36
CA ASP A 111 7.80 13.56 8.06
C ASP A 111 8.81 14.20 7.08
N ARG A 112 9.07 13.54 5.95
CA ARG A 112 9.93 14.10 4.89
C ARG A 112 9.33 15.34 4.24
N TYR A 113 8.01 15.40 4.08
CA TYR A 113 7.34 16.60 3.58
C TYR A 113 7.41 17.74 4.57
N GLU A 114 7.30 17.46 5.87
CA GLU A 114 7.43 18.48 6.90
C GLU A 114 8.86 19.03 6.97
N TRP A 115 9.85 18.15 6.88
CA TRP A 115 11.25 18.57 6.73
C TRP A 115 11.43 19.46 5.49
N LEU A 116 10.92 19.04 4.33
CA LEU A 116 11.03 19.83 3.08
C LEU A 116 10.37 21.21 3.22
N ARG A 117 9.19 21.28 3.85
CA ARG A 117 8.46 22.53 4.09
C ARG A 117 9.29 23.52 4.91
N LEU A 118 9.95 23.04 5.96
CA LEU A 118 10.82 23.89 6.79
C LEU A 118 12.03 24.41 6.02
N ASN A 119 12.66 23.58 5.19
CA ASN A 119 13.80 24.00 4.36
C ASN A 119 13.38 25.02 3.30
N MET A 120 12.23 24.83 2.64
CA MET A 120 11.73 25.83 1.69
C MET A 120 11.49 27.18 2.34
N LEU A 121 10.95 27.21 3.57
CA LEU A 121 10.79 28.45 4.32
C LEU A 121 12.14 29.09 4.69
N GLN A 122 13.15 28.28 5.04
CA GLN A 122 14.51 28.79 5.27
C GLN A 122 15.09 29.40 4.00
N ASP A 123 14.96 28.74 2.86
CA ASP A 123 15.44 29.24 1.56
C ASP A 123 14.76 30.55 1.16
N GLU A 124 13.44 30.67 1.39
CA GLU A 124 12.68 31.91 1.14
C GLU A 124 13.16 33.05 2.05
N VAL A 125 13.41 32.76 3.33
CA VAL A 125 13.94 33.75 4.28
C VAL A 125 15.37 34.14 3.92
N GLU A 126 16.22 33.19 3.57
CA GLU A 126 17.60 33.45 3.15
C GLU A 126 17.61 34.32 1.88
N ALA A 127 16.79 34.00 0.88
CA ALA A 127 16.64 34.82 -0.32
C ALA A 127 16.16 36.25 -0.01
N ALA A 128 15.27 36.41 0.97
CA ALA A 128 14.81 37.72 1.43
C ALA A 128 15.89 38.48 2.22
N LEU A 129 16.71 37.78 3.01
CA LEU A 129 17.82 38.37 3.76
C LEU A 129 18.96 38.81 2.84
N LEU A 130 19.29 38.02 1.82
CA LEU A 130 20.31 38.34 0.83
C LEU A 130 20.01 39.65 0.09
N LYS A 131 18.73 39.95 -0.18
CA LYS A 131 18.31 41.23 -0.79
C LYS A 131 18.63 42.45 0.06
N LYS A 132 18.79 42.28 1.37
CA LYS A 132 19.07 43.38 2.31
C LYS A 132 20.58 43.60 2.53
N ILE A 133 21.43 42.75 1.98
CA ILE A 133 22.88 42.86 2.16
C ILE A 133 23.40 44.01 1.26
N PRO A 134 24.18 44.96 1.80
CA PRO A 134 24.80 46.01 1.00
C PRO A 134 25.82 45.39 0.01
N GLY A 135 25.98 45.97 -1.17
CA GLY A 135 26.79 45.43 -2.28
C GLY A 135 28.29 45.19 -2.01
N GLY A 136 28.76 45.47 -0.79
CA GLY A 136 30.12 45.19 -0.31
C GLY A 136 30.24 43.97 0.63
N GLY A 137 29.16 43.22 0.85
CA GLY A 137 29.16 42.03 1.73
C GLY A 137 29.03 42.36 3.22
N PHE A 138 29.37 41.39 4.07
CA PHE A 138 29.31 41.57 5.53
C PHE A 138 30.59 42.25 6.04
N GLN A 139 30.47 43.47 6.58
CA GLN A 139 31.56 44.08 7.33
C GLN A 139 31.53 43.56 8.78
N PRO A 140 32.60 42.91 9.26
CA PRO A 140 32.69 42.53 10.67
C PRO A 140 32.70 43.79 11.54
N LEU A 141 31.89 43.77 12.60
CA LEU A 141 31.74 44.91 13.49
C LEU A 141 32.99 45.05 14.38
N GLU A 142 33.79 46.08 14.16
CA GLU A 142 34.94 46.38 15.03
C GLU A 142 34.44 47.06 16.32
N LEU A 143 34.35 46.28 17.39
CA LEU A 143 34.03 46.73 18.75
C LEU A 143 35.32 47.00 19.52
N GLY A 144 36.09 48.01 19.11
CA GLY A 144 37.27 48.42 19.85
C GLY A 144 38.00 49.61 19.24
N PRO A 145 38.57 50.52 20.05
CA PRO A 145 39.46 51.56 19.56
C PRO A 145 40.78 50.95 19.07
N SER A 146 41.27 51.43 17.93
CA SER A 146 42.50 50.95 17.28
C SER A 146 43.80 51.48 17.91
N SER A 147 43.72 52.25 18.99
CA SER A 147 44.88 52.69 19.78
C SER A 147 44.59 52.61 21.29
N PRO A 148 45.55 52.12 22.10
CA PRO A 148 45.46 52.22 23.57
C PRO A 148 45.58 53.68 24.06
N PRO A 149 45.04 54.01 25.24
CA PRO A 149 45.11 55.34 25.84
C PRO A 149 46.53 55.75 26.26
#